data_AF-A0A533X2A5-F1
#
_entry.id   AF-A0A533X2A5-F1
#
_cell.length_a   1.000
_cell.length_b   1.000
_cell.length_c   1.000
_cell.angle_alpha   90.00
_cell.angle_beta   90.00
_cell.angle_gamma   90.00
#
_symmetry.space_group_name_H-M   'P 1'
#
loop_
_entity.id
_entity.type
_entity.pdbx_description
1 polymer ?
#
loop_
_entity_poly.entity_id
_entity_poly.type
_entity_poly.pdbx_seq_one_letter_code
_entity_poly.pdbx_strand_id
1 'polypeptide(L)'
;MDILAIGAHPDDIELGCGGLLIKAAREGHNVYLYTVTKGGVSGDPHERTEESKKAAQFIGAKGIWVDNFPDSRLRVSSELINHIEARIDWVNPDWKREGTTPTSSPTRFLSRGTSSRRFTSTSRTSSMIRSS
;
A
#
# COMPACT_ATOMS: atom_id res chain seq x y z
N MET A 1 10.06 -4.43 8.78
CA MET A 1 8.68 -4.07 8.42
C MET A 1 8.72 -2.99 7.35
N ASP A 2 7.75 -3.00 6.44
CA ASP A 2 7.53 -2.00 5.41
C ASP A 2 6.40 -1.07 5.86
N ILE A 3 6.74 0.19 6.08
CA ILE A 3 5.85 1.22 6.62
C ILE A 3 5.62 2.27 5.53
N LEU A 4 4.36 2.53 5.21
CA LEU A 4 3.95 3.61 4.33
C LEU A 4 3.17 4.65 5.14
N ALA A 5 3.70 5.87 5.21
CA ALA A 5 2.99 7.01 5.77
C ALA A 5 2.42 7.87 4.63
N ILE A 6 1.15 8.23 4.73
CA ILE A 6 0.42 8.97 3.71
C ILE A 6 -0.04 10.30 4.29
N GLY A 7 0.30 11.41 3.63
CA GLY A 7 -0.11 12.77 3.96
C GLY A 7 -0.87 13.42 2.80
N ALA A 8 -1.76 14.37 3.12
CA ALA A 8 -2.50 15.10 2.09
C ALA A 8 -1.62 16.19 1.46
N HIS A 9 -0.85 16.90 2.29
CA HIS A 9 0.01 18.00 1.87
C HIS A 9 1.46 17.73 2.31
N PRO A 10 2.43 18.42 1.68
CA PRO A 10 3.79 18.49 2.20
C PRO A 10 3.75 18.89 3.68
N ASP A 11 4.63 18.33 4.50
CA ASP A 11 4.79 18.59 5.94
C ASP A 11 3.81 17.87 6.89
N ASP A 12 2.69 17.34 6.39
CA ASP A 12 1.69 16.64 7.23
C ASP A 12 2.29 15.42 7.94
N ILE A 13 3.16 14.67 7.26
CA ILE A 13 3.70 13.40 7.78
C ILE A 13 4.74 13.67 8.86
N GLU A 14 5.62 14.63 8.60
CA GLU A 14 6.70 15.07 9.47
C GLU A 14 6.15 15.63 10.78
N LEU A 15 5.13 16.48 10.69
CA LEU A 15 4.47 17.09 11.84
C LEU A 15 3.65 16.08 12.64
N GLY A 16 2.97 15.15 11.97
CA GLY A 16 2.12 14.17 12.64
C GLY A 16 2.90 13.03 13.30
N CYS A 17 3.89 12.47 12.60
CA CYS A 17 4.53 11.23 13.02
C CYS A 17 6.03 11.12 12.69
N GLY A 18 6.72 12.21 12.34
CA GLY A 18 8.14 12.19 11.97
C GLY A 18 9.04 11.52 13.00
N GLY A 19 8.82 11.77 14.31
CA GLY A 19 9.59 11.14 15.38
C GLY A 19 9.42 9.62 15.46
N LEU A 20 8.22 9.11 15.19
CA LEU A 20 7.95 7.67 15.12
C LEU A 20 8.64 7.03 13.92
N LEU A 21 8.58 7.70 12.76
CA LEU A 21 9.20 7.22 11.53
C LEU A 21 10.73 7.17 11.64
N ILE A 22 11.36 8.17 12.27
CA ILE A 22 12.80 8.15 12.57
C ILE A 22 13.15 6.95 13.45
N LYS A 23 12.37 6.70 14.50
CA LYS A 23 12.59 5.56 15.39
C LYS A 23 12.50 4.24 14.61
N ALA A 24 11.46 4.07 13.80
CA ALA A 24 11.26 2.88 12.98
C ALA A 24 12.40 2.67 11.97
N ALA A 25 12.85 3.73 11.30
CA ALA A 25 14.00 3.67 10.38
C ALA A 25 15.29 3.24 11.11
N ARG A 26 15.52 3.75 12.33
CA ARG A 26 16.69 3.37 13.16
C ARG A 26 16.61 1.94 13.67
N GLU A 27 15.41 1.40 13.85
CA GLU A 27 15.15 -0.02 14.17
C GLU A 27 15.29 -0.94 12.94
N GLY A 28 15.65 -0.39 11.77
CA GLY A 28 15.90 -1.14 10.54
C GLY A 28 14.64 -1.41 9.72
N HIS A 29 13.53 -0.71 9.98
CA HIS A 29 12.33 -0.80 9.16
C HIS A 29 12.45 0.03 7.89
N ASN A 30 11.79 -0.43 6.83
CA ASN A 30 11.72 0.28 5.55
C ASN A 30 10.60 1.30 5.65
N VAL A 31 10.95 2.58 5.68
CA VAL A 31 9.97 3.68 5.76
C VAL A 31 9.81 4.31 4.39
N TYR A 32 8.56 4.52 3.98
CA TYR A 32 8.16 5.16 2.74
C TYR A 32 7.15 6.27 3.02
N LEU A 33 7.27 7.37 2.29
CA LEU A 33 6.45 8.56 2.45
C LEU A 33 5.65 8.81 1.16
N TYR A 34 4.37 9.13 1.29
CA TYR A 34 3.54 9.49 0.16
C TYR A 34 2.69 10.72 0.46
N THR A 35 2.89 11.75 -0.34
CA THR A 35 2.13 12.99 -0.28
C THR A 35 1.23 13.11 -1.51
N VAL A 36 -0.07 13.33 -1.28
CA VAL A 36 -1.08 13.33 -2.34
C VAL A 36 -1.07 14.64 -3.16
N THR A 37 -0.85 15.78 -2.50
CA THR A 37 -0.83 17.10 -3.16
C THR A 37 0.52 17.77 -3.00
N LYS A 38 0.80 18.81 -3.80
CA LYS A 38 1.97 19.67 -3.60
C LYS A 38 1.71 20.87 -2.68
N GLY A 39 0.50 21.00 -2.15
CA GLY A 39 0.15 22.12 -1.27
C GLY A 39 0.32 23.50 -1.92
N GLY A 40 0.00 23.61 -3.21
CA GLY A 40 0.22 24.80 -4.03
C GLY A 40 -0.69 25.99 -3.70
N VAL A 41 -1.69 25.81 -2.85
CA VAL A 41 -2.53 26.92 -2.35
C VAL A 41 -1.79 27.70 -1.26
N SER A 42 -0.89 27.07 -0.52
CA SER A 42 -0.23 27.68 0.64
C SER A 42 1.26 28.01 0.43
N GLY A 43 1.82 27.84 -0.77
CA GLY A 43 3.22 28.15 -1.06
C GLY A 43 3.65 27.69 -2.45
N ASP A 44 4.95 27.86 -2.78
CA ASP A 44 5.53 27.35 -4.03
C ASP A 44 5.58 25.81 -4.00
N PRO A 45 4.87 25.10 -4.91
CA PRO A 45 4.88 23.64 -4.99
C PRO A 45 6.27 23.02 -5.11
N HIS A 46 7.20 23.70 -5.79
CA HIS A 46 8.55 23.21 -6.02
C HIS A 46 9.36 23.22 -4.72
N GLU A 47 9.38 24.36 -4.03
CA GLU A 47 10.10 24.50 -2.76
C GLU A 47 9.59 23.51 -1.72
N ARG A 48 8.26 23.38 -1.58
CA ARG A 48 7.65 22.43 -0.64
C ARG A 48 7.96 20.97 -0.96
N THR A 49 8.03 20.62 -2.24
CA THR A 49 8.45 19.28 -2.67
C THR A 49 9.90 19.01 -2.26
N GLU A 50 10.78 20.00 -2.41
CA GLU A 50 12.18 19.88 -1.98
C GLU A 50 12.33 19.81 -0.46
N GLU A 51 11.50 20.54 0.29
CA GLU A 51 11.44 20.45 1.75
C GLU A 51 11.01 19.05 2.21
N SER A 52 9.95 18.49 1.64
CA SER A 52 9.54 17.11 1.95
C SER A 52 10.62 16.09 1.59
N LYS A 53 11.35 16.27 0.48
CA LYS A 53 12.49 15.39 0.14
C LYS A 53 13.61 15.48 1.18
N LYS A 54 13.94 16.68 1.65
CA LYS A 54 14.94 16.87 2.73
C LYS A 54 14.47 16.23 4.02
N ALA A 55 13.20 16.37 4.37
CA ALA A 55 12.62 15.73 5.53
C ALA A 55 12.64 14.20 5.42
N ALA A 56 12.32 13.64 4.25
CA ALA A 56 12.43 12.22 3.97
C ALA A 56 13.85 11.69 4.19
N GLN A 57 14.86 12.42 3.69
CA GLN A 57 16.27 12.09 3.91
C GLN A 57 16.64 12.13 5.39
N PHE A 58 16.17 13.15 6.12
CA PHE A 58 16.42 13.26 7.55
C PHE A 58 15.78 12.13 8.36
N ILE A 59 14.57 11.71 7.98
CA ILE A 59 13.86 10.58 8.60
C ILE A 59 14.59 9.25 8.34
N GLY A 60 15.37 9.16 7.26
CA GLY A 60 15.94 7.90 6.78
C GLY A 60 14.95 7.07 5.96
N ALA A 61 13.99 7.74 5.31
CA ALA A 61 13.04 7.07 4.42
C ALA A 61 13.74 6.53 3.17
N LYS A 62 13.29 5.36 2.70
CA LYS A 62 13.80 4.72 1.47
C LYS A 62 13.22 5.32 0.19
N GLY A 63 12.07 5.99 0.30
CA GLY A 63 11.41 6.62 -0.83
C GLY A 63 10.38 7.64 -0.39
N ILE A 64 10.20 8.65 -1.22
CA ILE A 64 9.15 9.66 -1.11
C ILE A 64 8.48 9.83 -2.48
N TRP A 65 7.16 9.86 -2.49
CA TRP A 65 6.37 10.25 -3.66
C TRP A 65 5.55 11.48 -3.33
N VAL A 66 5.54 12.45 -4.24
CA VAL A 66 4.70 13.65 -4.15
C VAL A 66 3.89 13.72 -5.44
N ASP A 67 2.60 13.43 -5.34
CA ASP A 67 1.67 13.52 -6.46
C ASP A 67 1.13 14.96 -6.61
N ASN A 68 0.44 15.21 -7.73
CA ASN A 68 -0.02 16.53 -8.13
C ASN A 68 -1.56 16.63 -8.17
N PHE A 69 -2.22 16.06 -7.15
CA PHE A 69 -3.67 16.21 -7.04
C PHE A 69 -4.07 17.64 -6.66
N PRO A 70 -5.26 18.11 -7.09
CA PRO A 70 -5.72 19.46 -6.83
C PRO A 70 -5.89 19.71 -5.33
N ASP A 71 -5.21 20.74 -4.86
CA ASP A 71 -5.21 21.21 -3.48
C ASP A 71 -6.56 21.89 -3.11
N SER A 72 -6.89 21.96 -1.83
CA SER A 72 -8.12 22.53 -1.21
C SER A 72 -9.46 21.83 -1.49
N ARG A 73 -9.54 20.92 -2.46
CA ARG A 73 -10.76 20.15 -2.77
C ARG A 73 -10.44 18.73 -3.26
N LEU A 74 -9.71 17.96 -2.45
CA LEU A 74 -9.56 16.52 -2.67
C LEU A 74 -10.95 15.86 -2.64
N ARG A 75 -11.46 15.51 -3.82
CA ARG A 75 -12.65 14.67 -3.95
C ARG A 75 -12.21 13.23 -4.03
N VAL A 76 -12.94 12.34 -3.38
CA VAL A 76 -12.78 10.90 -3.57
C VAL A 76 -13.15 10.59 -5.02
N SER A 77 -12.14 10.33 -5.84
CA SER A 77 -12.26 9.92 -7.23
C SER A 77 -11.58 8.58 -7.42
N SER A 78 -12.03 7.81 -8.40
CA SER A 78 -11.38 6.54 -8.75
C SER A 78 -9.90 6.72 -9.08
N GLU A 79 -9.52 7.87 -9.65
CA GLU A 79 -8.13 8.22 -9.94
C GLU A 79 -7.27 8.31 -8.67
N LEU A 80 -7.75 9.04 -7.65
CA LEU A 80 -7.06 9.16 -6.37
C LEU A 80 -6.92 7.79 -5.68
N ILE A 81 -8.00 7.00 -5.68
CA ILE A 81 -8.00 5.65 -5.10
C ILE A 81 -6.97 4.79 -5.82
N ASN A 82 -6.97 4.77 -7.15
CA ASN A 82 -6.02 3.98 -7.95
C ASN A 82 -4.56 4.39 -7.68
N HIS A 83 -4.28 5.69 -7.52
CA HIS A 83 -2.95 6.16 -7.17
C HIS A 83 -2.51 5.68 -5.79
N ILE A 84 -3.37 5.80 -4.78
CA ILE A 84 -3.09 5.31 -3.42
C ILE A 84 -2.88 3.79 -3.44
N GLU A 85 -3.76 3.04 -4.10
CA GLU A 85 -3.66 1.58 -4.24
C GLU A 85 -2.35 1.17 -4.92
N ALA A 86 -1.95 1.86 -5.99
CA ALA A 86 -0.68 1.59 -6.66
C ALA A 86 0.53 1.79 -5.74
N ARG A 87 0.51 2.79 -4.85
CA ARG A 87 1.57 3.00 -3.86
C ARG A 87 1.56 1.95 -2.77
N ILE A 88 0.38 1.57 -2.27
CA ILE A 88 0.23 0.49 -1.29
C ILE A 88 0.74 -0.83 -1.87
N ASP A 89 0.40 -1.14 -3.11
CA ASP A 89 0.81 -2.35 -3.80
C ASP A 89 2.32 -2.40 -4.04
N TRP A 90 2.91 -1.26 -4.39
CA TRP A 90 4.35 -1.13 -4.57
C TRP A 90 5.12 -1.35 -3.26
N VAL A 91 4.67 -0.75 -2.16
CA VAL A 91 5.33 -0.91 -0.85
C VAL A 91 5.08 -2.29 -0.26
N ASN A 92 3.91 -2.88 -0.54
CA ASN A 92 3.45 -4.15 0.02
C ASN A 92 3.64 -4.24 1.56
N PRO A 93 3.02 -3.31 2.32
CA PRO A 93 3.21 -3.20 3.76
C PRO A 93 2.82 -4.49 4.50
N ASP A 94 3.46 -4.77 5.63
CA ASP A 94 3.31 -6.07 6.33
C ASP A 94 1.85 -6.46 6.61
N TRP A 95 1.00 -5.49 6.95
CA TRP A 95 -0.42 -5.76 7.24
C TRP A 95 -1.20 -6.34 6.05
N LYS A 96 -0.74 -6.10 4.81
CA LYS A 96 -1.30 -6.71 3.60
C LYS A 96 -0.79 -8.15 3.43
N ARG A 97 0.45 -8.43 3.86
CA ARG A 97 1.09 -9.75 3.74
C ARG A 97 0.46 -10.79 4.66
N GLU A 98 0.05 -10.39 5.86
CA GLU A 98 -0.51 -11.33 6.84
C GLU A 98 -1.91 -11.85 6.46
N GLY A 99 -2.62 -11.18 5.55
CA GLY A 99 -3.91 -11.62 5.00
C GLY A 99 -3.84 -12.43 3.70
N THR A 100 -2.67 -12.56 3.09
CA THR A 100 -2.50 -13.30 1.82
C THR A 100 -1.83 -14.64 2.08
N THR A 101 -2.64 -15.69 2.28
CA THR A 101 -2.14 -17.04 2.03
C THR A 101 -1.64 -17.08 0.58
N PRO A 102 -0.45 -17.64 0.29
CA PRO A 102 0.10 -17.60 -1.05
C PRO A 102 -0.63 -18.63 -1.92
N THR A 103 -1.80 -18.26 -2.45
CA THR A 103 -2.38 -19.02 -3.56
C THR A 103 -1.71 -18.54 -4.83
N SER A 104 -0.76 -19.34 -5.31
CA SER A 104 -0.16 -19.23 -6.62
C SER A 104 -1.23 -19.22 -7.73
N SER A 105 -1.64 -18.05 -8.23
CA SER A 105 -2.02 -17.78 -9.63
C SER A 105 -2.63 -16.36 -9.80
N PRO A 106 -2.24 -15.58 -10.82
CA PRO A 106 -2.67 -14.19 -10.96
C PRO A 106 -3.93 -14.09 -11.83
N THR A 107 -5.09 -14.59 -11.38
CA THR A 107 -6.39 -14.22 -12.00
C THR A 107 -7.57 -14.60 -11.11
N ARG A 108 -8.14 -13.64 -10.37
CA ARG A 108 -9.61 -13.53 -10.15
C ARG A 108 -9.98 -12.36 -9.24
N PHE A 109 -10.10 -11.19 -9.85
CA PHE A 109 -11.08 -10.20 -9.44
C PHE A 109 -12.31 -10.41 -10.33
N LEU A 110 -13.30 -11.18 -9.87
CA LEU A 110 -14.65 -11.19 -10.44
C LEU A 110 -15.63 -11.88 -9.50
N SER A 111 -16.60 -11.06 -9.06
CA SER A 111 -17.94 -11.37 -8.53
C SER A 111 -18.17 -12.78 -7.95
N ARG A 112 -18.29 -12.86 -6.62
CA ARG A 112 -19.12 -13.90 -6.00
C ARG A 112 -20.51 -13.35 -5.73
N GLY A 113 -21.28 -13.32 -6.82
CA GLY A 113 -22.72 -13.51 -6.76
C GLY A 113 -23.04 -14.90 -6.20
N THR A 114 -24.19 -14.95 -5.56
CA THR A 114 -24.86 -16.10 -4.97
C THR A 114 -24.84 -17.36 -5.84
N SER A 115 -24.69 -18.54 -5.23
CA SER A 115 -25.76 -19.55 -5.20
C SER A 115 -25.25 -20.96 -4.86
N SER A 116 -26.05 -21.61 -4.00
CA SER A 116 -26.34 -23.04 -3.96
C SER A 116 -25.24 -24.05 -3.60
N ARG A 117 -25.38 -24.54 -2.36
CA ARG A 117 -25.11 -25.92 -1.93
C ARG A 117 -25.36 -26.95 -3.04
N ARG A 118 -24.50 -27.98 -3.09
CA ARG A 118 -24.95 -29.37 -3.24
C ARG A 118 -23.91 -30.34 -2.67
N PHE A 119 -24.32 -30.99 -1.59
CA PHE A 119 -23.75 -32.22 -1.04
C PHE A 119 -24.06 -33.41 -1.98
N THR A 120 -23.50 -34.58 -1.67
CA THR A 120 -23.55 -35.92 -2.33
C THR A 120 -22.34 -36.21 -3.23
N SER A 121 -21.70 -37.38 -3.24
CA SER A 121 -21.88 -38.63 -2.47
C SER A 121 -20.61 -39.50 -2.58
N THR A 122 -20.48 -40.35 -1.58
CA THR A 122 -19.59 -41.49 -1.34
C THR A 122 -19.27 -42.42 -2.51
N SER A 123 -18.12 -43.10 -2.38
CA SER A 123 -17.76 -44.46 -2.83
C SER A 123 -17.04 -44.64 -4.18
N ARG A 124 -15.78 -45.08 -4.12
CA ARG A 124 -15.37 -46.46 -4.46
C ARG A 124 -13.88 -46.68 -4.21
N THR A 125 -13.60 -47.62 -3.32
CA THR A 125 -12.37 -48.40 -3.21
C THR A 125 -12.24 -49.32 -4.43
N SER A 126 -11.02 -49.48 -4.97
CA SER A 126 -10.56 -50.72 -5.60
C SER A 126 -9.05 -50.75 -5.73
N SER A 127 -8.48 -51.72 -5.03
CA SER A 127 -7.16 -52.33 -5.12
C SER A 127 -6.90 -53.02 -6.47
N MET A 128 -5.63 -53.10 -6.90
CA MET A 128 -4.93 -54.25 -7.57
C MET A 128 -3.60 -53.71 -8.15
N ILE A 129 -2.41 -54.04 -7.62
CA ILE A 129 -1.60 -55.28 -7.73
C ILE A 129 -0.97 -55.54 -9.11
N ARG A 130 0.33 -55.90 -9.07
CA ARG A 130 1.29 -56.44 -10.09
C ARG A 130 2.08 -55.41 -10.90
N SER A 131 3.39 -55.22 -10.67
CA SER A 131 4.57 -56.07 -10.93
C SER A 131 4.82 -56.45 -12.38
N SER A 132 5.89 -55.89 -12.95
CA SER A 132 6.94 -56.53 -13.75
C SER A 132 8.17 -55.62 -13.73
#